data_AF-W9XJL7-F1
#
_entry.id   AF-W9XJL7-F1
#
_cell.length_a   1.000
_cell.length_b   1.000
_cell.length_c   1.000
_cell.angle_alpha   90.00
_cell.angle_beta   90.00
_cell.angle_gamma   90.00
#
_symmetry.space_group_name_H-M   'P 1'
#
loop_
_entity.id
_entity.type
_entity.pdbx_description
1 polymer ?
#
loop_
_entity_poly.entity_id
_entity_poly.type
_entity_poly.pdbx_seq_one_letter_code
_entity_poly.pdbx_strand_id
1 'polypeptide(L)'
;MPKPVITSAKLSHSRTLSASTRSDIRSRTLPEAVARPARPLSKGATALVDNPALKKPEFNSYKQHFSPKKTKQVPSSTSTLSRSGGGGGSSSEASAEGRHLQDELLQLTLLHDTAATTLRAYQKSITLQLSAWSDDLSQQLQTLASLEGESQAKANAYVAKSWLHAGREQRSTTSAASNRLLVLAHSIRELTCITKPFGPLDSVMRLFEEWQISAASTSPNGASLSQLAPLDPQWSDRLTSVQKRVQTCADSLADLQGPSVSSSIGLLIHMHSRLADQVLQEIAICRDIEVLILRREQEWMEAAVTRALSEVEGHGYGQASHLAERKGIWDRREEDQLPRR
;
A
#
# COMPACT_ATOMS: atom_id res chain seq x y z
N MET A 1 -14.53 45.44 -38.49
CA MET A 1 -15.27 44.17 -38.38
C MET A 1 -14.31 43.04 -38.73
N PRO A 2 -14.12 41.97 -37.94
CA PRO A 2 -14.72 41.60 -36.64
C PRO A 2 -13.65 41.44 -35.50
N LYS A 3 -14.16 41.03 -34.33
CA LYS A 3 -13.66 41.19 -32.95
C LYS A 3 -12.64 40.13 -32.50
N PRO A 4 -11.82 40.37 -31.46
CA PRO A 4 -11.40 39.31 -30.55
C PRO A 4 -12.44 39.08 -29.45
N VAL A 5 -12.89 37.83 -29.34
CA VAL A 5 -13.79 37.31 -28.31
C VAL A 5 -12.98 36.83 -27.11
N ILE A 6 -13.47 37.19 -25.93
CA ILE A 6 -13.01 36.82 -24.59
C ILE A 6 -13.12 35.31 -24.40
N THR A 7 -12.07 34.66 -23.86
CA THR A 7 -12.28 33.43 -23.06
C THR A 7 -11.54 33.53 -21.74
N SER A 8 -12.31 33.18 -20.72
CA SER A 8 -12.09 33.32 -19.31
C SER A 8 -11.10 32.28 -18.79
N ALA A 9 -10.04 32.72 -18.11
CA ALA A 9 -9.13 31.83 -17.39
C ALA A 9 -9.79 31.41 -16.06
N LYS A 10 -10.31 30.18 -16.00
CA LYS A 10 -10.71 29.55 -14.73
C LYS A 10 -9.45 29.12 -13.97
N LEU A 11 -9.31 29.64 -12.77
CA LEU A 11 -8.35 29.22 -11.75
C LEU A 11 -8.39 27.70 -11.57
N SER A 12 -7.27 27.04 -11.89
CA SER A 12 -6.99 25.68 -11.46
C SER A 12 -6.43 25.72 -10.04
N HIS A 13 -7.21 25.24 -9.07
CA HIS A 13 -6.70 24.91 -7.74
C HIS A 13 -6.15 23.49 -7.76
N SER A 14 -4.87 23.37 -8.14
CA SER A 14 -4.07 22.18 -7.86
C SER A 14 -3.71 22.19 -6.39
N ARG A 15 -4.38 21.36 -5.58
CA ARG A 15 -3.94 21.07 -4.21
C ARG A 15 -2.89 19.97 -4.28
N THR A 16 -1.64 20.39 -4.28
CA THR A 16 -0.46 19.60 -3.93
C THR A 16 -0.57 19.16 -2.47
N LEU A 17 -0.72 17.86 -2.24
CA LEU A 17 -0.40 17.24 -0.95
C LEU A 17 0.77 16.29 -1.16
N SER A 18 1.93 16.77 -0.73
CA SER A 18 3.12 15.96 -0.52
C SER A 18 2.87 15.04 0.68
N ALA A 19 2.98 13.73 0.47
CA ALA A 19 3.17 12.77 1.54
C ALA A 19 4.32 11.84 1.15
N SER A 20 5.50 12.22 1.62
CA SER A 20 6.69 11.38 1.72
C SER A 20 6.52 10.46 2.92
N THR A 21 6.42 9.14 2.70
CA THR A 21 6.91 8.14 3.66
C THR A 21 7.32 6.88 2.93
N ARG A 22 8.45 6.35 3.39
CA ARG A 22 9.22 5.23 2.86
C ARG A 22 8.42 3.92 2.88
N SER A 23 8.58 3.16 1.80
CA SER A 23 8.26 1.75 1.71
C SER A 23 9.21 0.93 2.59
N ASP A 24 8.76 0.52 3.77
CA ASP A 24 9.46 -0.43 4.63
C ASP A 24 8.95 -1.85 4.38
N ILE A 25 9.74 -2.62 3.63
CA ILE A 25 9.57 -4.05 3.41
C ILE A 25 10.47 -4.76 4.42
N ARG A 26 9.92 -5.17 5.57
CA ARG A 26 10.30 -6.41 6.29
C ARG A 26 9.58 -6.53 7.63
N SER A 27 8.69 -7.50 7.71
CA SER A 27 8.38 -8.20 8.96
C SER A 27 7.86 -9.58 8.63
N ARG A 28 8.79 -10.48 8.28
CA ARG A 28 8.55 -11.93 8.32
C ARG A 28 9.39 -12.46 9.48
N THR A 29 8.69 -12.70 10.58
CA THR A 29 9.12 -13.43 11.77
C THR A 29 9.64 -14.82 11.36
N LEU A 30 10.89 -15.11 11.66
CA LEU A 30 11.45 -16.46 11.68
C LEU A 30 11.64 -16.88 13.15
N PRO A 31 11.34 -18.14 13.50
CA PRO A 31 11.44 -18.64 14.86
C PRO A 31 12.88 -18.91 15.30
N GLU A 32 13.04 -18.72 16.60
CA GLU A 32 14.14 -19.08 17.49
C GLU A 32 14.62 -20.53 17.34
N ALA A 33 15.92 -20.72 17.63
CA ALA A 33 16.58 -21.95 18.08
C ALA A 33 16.99 -23.01 17.03
N VAL A 34 18.21 -22.87 16.50
CA VAL A 34 19.08 -24.04 16.24
C VAL A 34 20.42 -23.83 16.93
N ALA A 35 20.75 -24.78 17.79
CA ALA A 35 21.89 -24.79 18.68
C ALA A 35 23.24 -24.83 17.93
N ARG A 36 24.18 -24.08 18.50
CA ARG A 36 25.60 -23.98 18.15
C ARG A 36 26.33 -25.26 18.60
N PRO A 37 27.03 -26.02 17.73
CA PRO A 37 27.89 -27.08 18.21
C PRO A 37 29.25 -26.47 18.61
N ALA A 38 29.50 -26.48 19.91
CA ALA A 38 30.81 -26.26 20.49
C ALA A 38 31.72 -27.47 20.21
N ARG A 39 32.94 -27.14 19.79
CA ARG A 39 34.11 -28.02 19.65
C ARG A 39 34.40 -28.79 20.94
N PRO A 40 34.59 -30.12 20.91
CA PRO A 40 35.38 -30.81 21.92
C PRO A 40 36.82 -31.03 21.44
N LEU A 41 37.73 -30.76 22.37
CA LEU A 41 39.14 -31.11 22.34
C LEU A 41 39.32 -32.64 22.29
N SER A 42 40.36 -33.07 21.59
CA SER A 42 40.84 -34.44 21.46
C SER A 42 41.44 -35.01 22.76
N LYS A 43 41.29 -36.33 22.96
CA LYS A 43 42.28 -37.21 23.63
C LYS A 43 42.02 -38.68 23.25
N GLY A 44 43.05 -39.36 22.72
CA GLY A 44 43.25 -40.81 22.86
C GLY A 44 43.06 -41.71 21.62
N ALA A 45 44.17 -41.93 20.89
CA ALA A 45 44.63 -43.09 20.10
C ALA A 45 43.67 -44.30 19.86
N THR A 46 43.58 -44.89 18.67
CA THR A 46 44.63 -45.70 17.99
C THR A 46 44.14 -46.19 16.61
N ALA A 47 45.10 -46.43 15.69
CA ALA A 47 45.05 -47.33 14.51
C ALA A 47 44.11 -46.96 13.34
N LEU A 48 44.36 -47.22 12.06
CA LEU A 48 45.50 -47.53 11.17
C LEU A 48 44.87 -47.59 9.75
N VAL A 49 45.65 -47.32 8.69
CA VAL A 49 45.42 -47.66 7.25
C VAL A 49 44.76 -46.62 6.31
N ASP A 50 45.67 -45.93 5.61
CA ASP A 50 45.83 -45.65 4.16
C ASP A 50 44.88 -44.81 3.27
N ASN A 51 45.59 -43.85 2.61
CA ASN A 51 45.42 -43.17 1.31
C ASN A 51 44.63 -41.83 1.23
N PRO A 52 45.04 -40.91 0.33
CA PRO A 52 46.33 -40.22 0.29
C PRO A 52 46.16 -38.68 0.43
N ALA A 53 47.19 -38.04 0.95
CA ALA A 53 47.22 -36.62 1.31
C ALA A 53 47.02 -35.66 0.11
N LEU A 54 45.92 -34.91 0.13
CA LEU A 54 45.75 -33.70 -0.69
C LEU A 54 46.59 -32.58 -0.09
N LYS A 55 47.78 -32.38 -0.67
CA LYS A 55 48.71 -31.30 -0.33
C LYS A 55 48.08 -29.94 -0.61
N LYS A 56 47.95 -29.12 0.43
CA LYS A 56 47.75 -27.67 0.30
C LYS A 56 48.98 -27.07 -0.40
N PRO A 57 48.82 -26.20 -1.42
CA PRO A 57 49.96 -25.47 -1.96
C PRO A 57 50.39 -24.42 -0.93
N GLU A 58 51.56 -24.60 -0.33
CA GLU A 58 52.24 -23.52 0.38
C GLU A 58 52.71 -22.49 -0.64
N PHE A 59 52.10 -21.31 -0.58
CA PHE A 59 52.53 -20.15 -1.36
C PHE A 59 53.81 -19.60 -0.72
N ASN A 60 54.96 -20.12 -1.18
CA ASN A 60 56.27 -19.64 -0.79
C ASN A 60 56.58 -18.30 -1.49
N SER A 61 56.40 -17.20 -0.77
CA SER A 61 56.69 -15.84 -1.26
C SER A 61 58.16 -15.42 -1.15
N TYR A 62 59.11 -16.31 -0.86
CA TYR A 62 60.48 -15.93 -0.50
C TYR A 62 61.51 -16.00 -1.65
N LYS A 63 61.06 -15.99 -2.92
CA LYS A 63 61.97 -15.87 -4.08
C LYS A 63 61.43 -15.03 -5.24
N GLN A 64 60.70 -13.94 -4.95
CA GLN A 64 60.45 -12.92 -5.98
C GLN A 64 61.56 -11.86 -5.97
N HIS A 65 62.74 -12.24 -6.44
CA HIS A 65 63.74 -11.26 -6.90
C HIS A 65 63.25 -10.69 -8.24
N PHE A 66 62.53 -9.58 -8.21
CA PHE A 66 62.36 -8.74 -9.38
C PHE A 66 63.66 -7.98 -9.61
N SER A 67 64.55 -8.55 -10.43
CA SER A 67 65.63 -7.79 -11.06
C SER A 67 65.10 -7.18 -12.37
N PRO A 68 65.04 -5.86 -12.52
CA PRO A 68 64.85 -5.24 -13.83
C PRO A 68 66.14 -5.45 -14.63
N LYS A 69 66.11 -6.34 -15.62
CA LYS A 69 67.20 -6.49 -16.58
C LYS A 69 67.32 -5.19 -17.39
N LYS A 70 68.44 -4.49 -17.19
CA LYS A 70 69.18 -3.67 -18.16
C LYS A 70 68.55 -3.65 -19.57
N THR A 71 67.71 -2.65 -19.85
CA THR A 71 67.36 -2.30 -21.23
C THR A 71 68.55 -1.59 -21.85
N LYS A 72 68.97 -2.12 -23.00
CA LYS A 72 70.10 -1.70 -23.79
C LYS A 72 69.96 -0.24 -24.24
N GLN A 73 71.11 0.41 -24.36
CA GLN A 73 71.33 1.73 -24.96
C GLN A 73 70.44 1.96 -26.18
N VAL A 74 69.67 3.05 -26.16
CA VAL A 74 69.12 3.68 -27.35
C VAL A 74 70.11 4.79 -27.75
N PRO A 75 70.52 4.92 -29.03
CA PRO A 75 71.46 5.96 -29.44
C PRO A 75 70.86 7.35 -29.26
N SER A 76 71.64 8.21 -28.62
CA SER A 76 71.47 9.64 -28.53
C SER A 76 71.38 10.27 -29.92
N SER A 77 70.18 10.70 -30.33
CA SER A 77 70.03 11.73 -31.36
C SER A 77 70.06 13.09 -30.68
N THR A 78 71.25 13.70 -30.69
CA THR A 78 71.47 15.11 -30.38
C THR A 78 70.62 15.98 -31.29
N SER A 79 69.52 16.53 -30.77
CA SER A 79 68.87 17.69 -31.34
C SER A 79 69.51 18.93 -30.74
N THR A 80 70.46 19.51 -31.47
CA THR A 80 70.99 20.85 -31.21
C THR A 80 69.89 21.86 -31.55
N LEU A 81 69.09 22.24 -30.55
CA LEU A 81 68.30 23.46 -30.57
C LEU A 81 69.07 24.53 -29.78
N SER A 82 69.90 25.25 -30.51
CA SER A 82 70.48 26.52 -30.06
C SER A 82 69.36 27.52 -29.76
N ARG A 83 69.17 27.89 -28.49
CA ARG A 83 68.77 29.26 -28.14
C ARG A 83 69.66 29.78 -27.01
N SER A 84 70.44 30.77 -27.42
CA SER A 84 71.25 31.71 -26.65
C SER A 84 70.54 32.27 -25.42
N GLY A 85 71.31 32.53 -24.35
CA GLY A 85 70.93 33.57 -23.39
C GLY A 85 71.36 33.35 -21.93
N GLY A 86 72.67 33.38 -21.67
CA GLY A 86 73.31 34.13 -20.57
C GLY A 86 72.79 34.04 -19.13
N GLY A 87 73.63 33.45 -18.27
CA GLY A 87 74.23 34.14 -17.12
C GLY A 87 73.37 34.35 -15.87
N GLY A 88 73.72 33.65 -14.78
CA GLY A 88 73.27 34.01 -13.44
C GLY A 88 73.32 32.84 -12.46
N GLY A 89 74.42 32.74 -11.72
CA GLY A 89 74.57 31.84 -10.58
C GLY A 89 73.50 32.10 -9.50
N SER A 90 73.24 31.07 -8.69
CA SER A 90 72.13 30.90 -7.73
C SER A 90 70.87 30.22 -8.27
N SER A 91 70.83 29.82 -9.54
CA SER A 91 69.62 29.25 -10.16
C SER A 91 69.67 27.74 -10.41
N SER A 92 70.73 27.03 -10.03
CA SER A 92 70.87 25.59 -10.37
C SER A 92 69.92 24.71 -9.55
N GLU A 93 69.71 25.01 -8.26
CA GLU A 93 68.72 24.31 -7.42
C GLU A 93 67.30 24.73 -7.80
N ALA A 94 67.04 26.02 -7.99
CA ALA A 94 65.75 26.52 -8.50
C ALA A 94 65.40 25.96 -9.89
N SER A 95 66.40 25.69 -10.75
CA SER A 95 66.20 25.06 -12.05
C SER A 95 65.98 23.55 -11.95
N ALA A 96 66.58 22.87 -10.97
CA ALA A 96 66.34 21.45 -10.70
C ALA A 96 64.94 21.24 -10.09
N GLU A 97 64.54 22.08 -9.14
CA GLU A 97 63.18 22.13 -8.59
C GLU A 97 62.15 22.47 -9.68
N GLY A 98 62.48 23.40 -10.58
CA GLY A 98 61.63 23.74 -11.73
C GLY A 98 61.43 22.57 -12.71
N ARG A 99 62.47 21.76 -12.95
CA ARG A 99 62.36 20.53 -13.76
C ARG A 99 61.55 19.44 -13.04
N HIS A 100 61.77 19.28 -11.73
CA HIS A 100 61.01 18.36 -10.90
C HIS A 100 59.51 18.68 -10.92
N LEU A 101 59.13 19.95 -10.77
CA LEU A 101 57.73 20.38 -10.84
C LEU A 101 57.11 20.15 -12.22
N GLN A 102 57.89 20.33 -13.30
CA GLN A 102 57.43 20.03 -14.66
C GLN A 102 57.21 18.53 -14.87
N ASP A 103 58.11 17.70 -14.35
CA ASP A 103 57.97 16.24 -14.40
C ASP A 103 56.76 15.78 -13.56
N GLU A 104 56.53 16.34 -12.37
CA GLU A 104 55.33 16.05 -11.57
C GLU A 104 54.04 16.48 -12.27
N LEU A 105 54.03 17.65 -12.90
CA LEU A 105 52.85 18.14 -13.62
C LEU A 105 52.55 17.26 -14.85
N LEU A 106 53.59 16.79 -15.55
CA LEU A 106 53.44 15.83 -16.65
C LEU A 106 52.89 14.49 -16.14
N GLN A 107 53.43 13.97 -15.04
CA GLN A 107 52.92 12.74 -14.41
C GLN A 107 51.46 12.88 -13.98
N LEU A 108 51.09 14.00 -13.37
CA LEU A 108 49.72 14.26 -12.92
C LEU A 108 48.75 14.42 -14.10
N THR A 109 49.20 15.04 -15.20
CA THR A 109 48.39 15.18 -16.42
C THR A 109 48.15 13.83 -17.10
N LEU A 110 49.19 12.98 -17.20
CA LEU A 110 49.05 11.61 -17.72
C LEU A 110 48.15 10.75 -16.83
N LEU A 111 48.29 10.88 -15.51
CA LEU A 111 47.42 10.19 -14.57
C LEU A 111 45.97 10.66 -14.69
N HIS A 112 45.74 11.96 -14.83
CA HIS A 112 44.39 12.51 -15.02
C HIS A 112 43.73 11.99 -16.32
N ASP A 113 44.48 11.94 -17.42
CA ASP A 113 43.98 11.45 -18.70
C ASP A 113 43.61 9.95 -18.65
N THR A 114 44.39 9.15 -17.92
CA THR A 114 44.15 7.71 -17.76
C THR A 114 43.17 7.36 -16.64
N ALA A 115 42.99 8.21 -15.64
CA ALA A 115 42.10 7.96 -14.50
C ALA A 115 40.63 7.82 -14.93
N ALA A 116 40.17 8.69 -15.83
CA ALA A 116 38.77 8.65 -16.28
C ALA A 116 38.45 7.39 -17.09
N THR A 117 39.39 6.90 -17.91
CA THR A 117 39.21 5.70 -18.74
C THR A 117 39.26 4.43 -17.89
N THR A 118 40.22 4.34 -16.97
CA THR A 118 40.36 3.21 -16.04
C THR A 118 39.16 3.11 -15.08
N LEU A 119 38.67 4.24 -14.55
CA LEU A 119 37.49 4.27 -13.71
C LEU A 119 36.25 3.78 -14.46
N ARG A 120 36.01 4.24 -15.70
CA ARG A 120 34.90 3.76 -16.53
C ARG A 120 35.02 2.26 -16.85
N ALA A 121 36.22 1.76 -17.12
CA ALA A 121 36.46 0.34 -17.37
C ALA A 121 36.16 -0.50 -16.12
N TYR A 122 36.60 -0.03 -14.95
CA TYR A 122 36.33 -0.68 -13.67
C TYR A 122 34.84 -0.68 -13.33
N GLN A 123 34.15 0.45 -13.52
CA GLN A 123 32.70 0.54 -13.37
C GLN A 123 31.98 -0.45 -14.28
N LYS A 124 32.34 -0.50 -15.58
CA LYS A 124 31.76 -1.46 -16.52
C LYS A 124 31.98 -2.90 -16.06
N SER A 125 33.19 -3.24 -15.64
CA SER A 125 33.50 -4.58 -15.11
C SER A 125 32.63 -4.93 -13.91
N ILE A 126 32.48 -4.02 -12.94
CA ILE A 126 31.62 -4.26 -11.78
C ILE A 126 30.16 -4.40 -12.21
N THR A 127 29.66 -3.53 -13.10
CA THR A 127 28.26 -3.61 -13.53
C THR A 127 27.96 -4.93 -14.24
N LEU A 128 28.88 -5.43 -15.05
CA LEU A 128 28.75 -6.72 -15.72
C LEU A 128 28.82 -7.89 -14.73
N GLN A 129 29.69 -7.83 -13.72
CA GLN A 129 29.75 -8.84 -12.67
C GLN A 129 28.48 -8.85 -11.83
N LEU A 130 27.98 -7.67 -11.44
CA LEU A 130 26.77 -7.55 -10.65
C LEU A 130 25.53 -8.02 -11.43
N SER A 131 25.43 -7.71 -12.72
CA SER A 131 24.33 -8.21 -13.55
C SER A 131 24.40 -9.72 -13.73
N ALA A 132 25.61 -10.27 -13.97
CA ALA A 132 25.77 -11.72 -14.06
C ALA A 132 25.37 -12.43 -12.76
N TRP A 133 25.71 -11.85 -11.60
CA TRP A 133 25.31 -12.40 -10.29
C TRP A 133 23.82 -12.25 -10.01
N SER A 134 23.21 -11.12 -10.41
CA SER A 134 21.75 -10.98 -10.29
C SER A 134 21.00 -11.96 -11.17
N ASP A 135 21.51 -12.21 -12.37
CA ASP A 135 20.91 -13.15 -13.32
C ASP A 135 21.03 -14.58 -12.78
N ASP A 136 22.20 -15.00 -12.29
CA ASP A 136 22.40 -16.30 -11.63
C ASP A 136 21.48 -16.47 -10.42
N LEU A 137 21.41 -15.46 -9.54
CA LEU A 137 20.52 -15.50 -8.38
C LEU A 137 19.05 -15.56 -8.80
N SER A 138 18.65 -14.87 -9.87
CA SER A 138 17.29 -14.95 -10.41
C SER A 138 16.95 -16.35 -10.93
N GLN A 139 17.90 -17.01 -11.60
CA GLN A 139 17.74 -18.39 -12.07
C GLN A 139 17.66 -19.37 -10.90
N GLN A 140 18.51 -19.22 -9.89
CA GLN A 140 18.45 -20.02 -8.66
C GLN A 140 17.13 -19.83 -7.92
N LEU A 141 16.62 -18.61 -7.81
CA LEU A 141 15.31 -18.34 -7.21
C LEU A 141 14.17 -18.97 -8.01
N GLN A 142 14.22 -18.92 -9.34
CA GLN A 142 13.21 -19.56 -10.20
C GLN A 142 13.20 -21.08 -10.02
N THR A 143 14.37 -21.71 -9.99
CA THR A 143 14.49 -23.17 -9.79
C THR A 143 14.04 -23.60 -8.39
N LEU A 144 14.39 -22.83 -7.35
CA LEU A 144 13.90 -23.08 -6.00
C LEU A 144 12.38 -22.89 -5.91
N ALA A 145 11.83 -21.85 -6.53
CA ALA A 145 10.39 -21.61 -6.56
C ALA A 145 9.63 -22.72 -7.29
N SER A 146 10.18 -23.28 -8.38
CA SER A 146 9.56 -24.43 -9.05
C SER A 146 9.59 -25.69 -8.19
N LEU A 147 10.70 -25.97 -7.51
CA LEU A 147 10.83 -27.12 -6.60
C LEU A 147 9.90 -27.01 -5.39
N GLU A 148 9.81 -25.81 -4.79
CA GLU A 148 8.88 -25.50 -3.72
C GLU A 148 7.43 -25.68 -4.19
N GLY A 149 7.10 -25.17 -5.40
CA GLY A 149 5.79 -25.32 -6.01
C GLY A 149 5.39 -26.79 -6.20
N GLU A 150 6.30 -27.64 -6.67
CA GLU A 150 6.04 -29.08 -6.81
C GLU A 150 5.83 -29.78 -5.46
N SER A 151 6.66 -29.45 -4.46
CA SER A 151 6.54 -29.98 -3.10
C SER A 151 5.19 -29.59 -2.48
N GLN A 152 4.83 -28.31 -2.60
CA GLN A 152 3.58 -27.78 -2.09
C GLN A 152 2.38 -28.37 -2.85
N ALA A 153 2.48 -28.59 -4.16
CA ALA A 153 1.43 -29.24 -4.94
C ALA A 153 1.17 -30.69 -4.46
N LYS A 154 2.23 -31.45 -4.17
CA LYS A 154 2.12 -32.81 -3.61
C LYS A 154 1.49 -32.79 -2.22
N ALA A 155 1.94 -31.89 -1.35
CA ALA A 155 1.37 -31.72 -0.01
C ALA A 155 -0.12 -31.32 -0.07
N ASN A 156 -0.47 -30.35 -0.91
CA ASN A 156 -1.85 -29.90 -1.12
C ASN A 156 -2.73 -31.02 -1.67
N ALA A 157 -2.25 -31.81 -2.63
CA ALA A 157 -2.99 -32.93 -3.20
C ALA A 157 -3.28 -34.01 -2.13
N TYR A 158 -2.29 -34.30 -1.28
CA TYR A 158 -2.46 -35.23 -0.15
C TYR A 158 -3.50 -34.71 0.85
N VAL A 159 -3.38 -33.44 1.26
CA VAL A 159 -4.34 -32.82 2.20
C VAL A 159 -5.75 -32.79 1.60
N ALA A 160 -5.90 -32.37 0.34
CA ALA A 160 -7.19 -32.36 -0.34
C ALA A 160 -7.81 -33.76 -0.38
N LYS A 161 -7.03 -34.79 -0.73
CA LYS A 161 -7.49 -36.18 -0.73
C LYS A 161 -7.94 -36.60 0.68
N SER A 162 -7.14 -36.33 1.71
CA SER A 162 -7.49 -36.67 3.11
C SER A 162 -8.78 -35.97 3.58
N TRP A 163 -8.96 -34.69 3.24
CA TRP A 163 -10.14 -33.91 3.60
C TRP A 163 -11.41 -34.41 2.90
N LEU A 164 -11.30 -34.82 1.64
CA LEU A 164 -12.40 -35.45 0.90
C LEU A 164 -12.76 -36.83 1.48
N HIS A 165 -11.78 -37.61 1.93
CA HIS A 165 -12.01 -38.90 2.58
C HIS A 165 -12.64 -38.76 3.97
N ALA A 166 -12.19 -37.80 4.79
CA ALA A 166 -12.80 -37.51 6.09
C ALA A 166 -14.30 -37.17 5.96
N GLY A 167 -14.72 -36.59 4.83
CA GLY A 167 -16.13 -36.34 4.55
C GLY A 167 -16.96 -37.55 4.17
N ARG A 168 -16.33 -38.64 3.73
CA ARG A 168 -17.00 -39.89 3.38
C ARG A 168 -17.32 -40.74 4.63
N GLU A 169 -16.48 -40.66 5.66
CA GLU A 169 -16.71 -41.38 6.92
C GLU A 169 -17.86 -40.77 7.75
N GLN A 170 -18.03 -39.44 7.70
CA GLN A 170 -19.07 -38.74 8.44
C GLN A 170 -20.49 -38.91 7.87
N ARG A 171 -20.63 -39.31 6.59
CA ARG A 171 -21.92 -39.42 5.90
C ARG A 171 -21.82 -40.51 4.81
N SER A 172 -22.46 -41.65 5.07
CA SER A 172 -22.22 -42.99 4.49
C SER A 172 -22.36 -43.20 2.96
N THR A 173 -22.13 -42.21 2.09
CA THR A 173 -22.24 -42.38 0.63
C THR A 173 -21.13 -41.68 -0.13
N THR A 174 -20.73 -42.26 -1.26
CA THR A 174 -19.73 -41.73 -2.21
C THR A 174 -20.07 -40.34 -2.76
N SER A 175 -21.32 -39.89 -2.59
CA SER A 175 -21.84 -38.56 -2.94
C SER A 175 -21.33 -37.43 -2.03
N ALA A 176 -20.90 -37.73 -0.80
CA ALA A 176 -20.54 -36.71 0.20
C ALA A 176 -19.28 -35.89 -0.17
N ALA A 177 -18.26 -36.51 -0.78
CA ALA A 177 -17.04 -35.83 -1.18
C ALA A 177 -17.26 -34.86 -2.36
N SER A 178 -18.02 -35.29 -3.37
CA SER A 178 -18.48 -34.41 -4.45
C SER A 178 -19.36 -33.28 -3.89
N ASN A 179 -20.17 -33.57 -2.88
CA ASN A 179 -21.02 -32.56 -2.25
C ASN A 179 -20.20 -31.47 -1.55
N ARG A 180 -19.11 -31.80 -0.83
CA ARG A 180 -18.25 -30.78 -0.17
C ARG A 180 -17.60 -29.82 -1.16
N LEU A 181 -17.05 -30.31 -2.26
CA LEU A 181 -16.47 -29.46 -3.30
C LEU A 181 -17.53 -28.62 -3.99
N LEU A 182 -18.72 -29.18 -4.23
CA LEU A 182 -19.84 -28.44 -4.83
C LEU A 182 -20.35 -27.34 -3.90
N VAL A 183 -20.48 -27.62 -2.59
CA VAL A 183 -20.83 -26.62 -1.57
C VAL A 183 -19.78 -25.51 -1.56
N LEU A 184 -18.49 -25.86 -1.49
CA LEU A 184 -17.41 -24.88 -1.53
C LEU A 184 -17.45 -24.01 -2.80
N ALA A 185 -17.57 -24.64 -3.98
CA ALA A 185 -17.65 -23.93 -5.25
C ALA A 185 -18.90 -23.03 -5.33
N HIS A 186 -20.03 -23.50 -4.80
CA HIS A 186 -21.25 -22.71 -4.74
C HIS A 186 -21.08 -21.51 -3.80
N SER A 187 -20.60 -21.70 -2.58
CA SER A 187 -20.37 -20.62 -1.61
C SER A 187 -19.40 -19.58 -2.17
N ILE A 188 -18.28 -20.00 -2.78
CA ILE A 188 -17.33 -19.09 -3.42
C ILE A 188 -17.98 -18.31 -4.57
N ARG A 189 -18.74 -18.98 -5.44
CA ARG A 189 -19.44 -18.34 -6.55
C ARG A 189 -20.48 -17.32 -6.06
N GLU A 190 -21.24 -17.67 -5.02
CA GLU A 190 -22.24 -16.76 -4.45
C GLU A 190 -21.57 -15.55 -3.79
N LEU A 191 -20.53 -15.76 -2.96
CA LEU A 191 -19.76 -14.68 -2.34
C LEU A 191 -19.16 -13.74 -3.39
N THR A 192 -18.49 -14.29 -4.40
CA THR A 192 -17.91 -13.48 -5.49
C THR A 192 -18.97 -12.76 -6.32
N CYS A 193 -20.16 -13.33 -6.50
CA CYS A 193 -21.28 -12.65 -7.16
C CYS A 193 -21.83 -11.48 -6.33
N ILE A 194 -21.90 -11.66 -5.01
CA ILE A 194 -22.37 -10.63 -4.07
C ILE A 194 -21.37 -9.46 -4.00
N THR A 195 -20.07 -9.76 -3.92
CA THR A 195 -18.98 -8.78 -3.76
C THR A 195 -18.44 -8.22 -5.09
N LYS A 196 -19.02 -8.59 -6.23
CA LYS A 196 -18.59 -8.09 -7.54
C LYS A 196 -18.80 -6.56 -7.61
N PRO A 197 -17.92 -5.80 -8.28
CA PRO A 197 -18.24 -4.41 -8.63
C PRO A 197 -19.55 -4.36 -9.43
N PHE A 198 -20.42 -3.41 -9.11
CA PHE A 198 -21.80 -3.35 -9.62
C PHE A 198 -22.69 -4.54 -9.23
N GLY A 199 -22.29 -5.32 -8.24
CA GLY A 199 -23.06 -6.41 -7.68
C GLY A 199 -24.18 -5.96 -6.74
N PRO A 200 -24.94 -6.92 -6.19
CA PRO A 200 -26.02 -6.64 -5.26
C PRO A 200 -25.56 -5.82 -4.04
N LEU A 201 -24.42 -6.16 -3.43
CA LEU A 201 -23.88 -5.43 -2.29
C LEU A 201 -23.50 -3.99 -2.69
N ASP A 202 -22.73 -3.84 -3.75
CA ASP A 202 -22.29 -2.54 -4.27
C ASP A 202 -23.48 -1.62 -4.62
N SER A 203 -24.56 -2.17 -5.19
CA SER A 203 -25.77 -1.40 -5.49
C SER A 203 -26.46 -0.86 -4.23
N VAL A 204 -26.48 -1.67 -3.16
CA VAL A 204 -27.09 -1.31 -1.88
C VAL A 204 -26.21 -0.32 -1.12
N MET A 205 -24.88 -0.50 -1.17
CA MET A 205 -23.92 0.43 -0.59
C MET A 205 -23.95 1.80 -1.28
N ARG A 206 -24.05 1.86 -2.61
CA ARG A 206 -24.18 3.14 -3.34
C ARG A 206 -25.43 3.92 -2.98
N LEU A 207 -26.57 3.25 -2.83
CA LEU A 207 -27.81 3.89 -2.37
C LEU A 207 -27.67 4.44 -0.94
N PHE A 208 -26.97 3.69 -0.08
CA PHE A 208 -26.68 4.14 1.29
C PHE A 208 -25.75 5.35 1.31
N GLU A 209 -24.68 5.36 0.51
CA GLU A 209 -23.76 6.49 0.38
C GLU A 209 -24.47 7.75 -0.14
N GLU A 210 -25.30 7.63 -1.18
CA GLU A 210 -26.07 8.76 -1.71
C GLU A 210 -27.03 9.35 -0.68
N TRP A 211 -27.71 8.48 0.08
CA TRP A 211 -28.55 8.90 1.20
C TRP A 211 -27.73 9.55 2.32
N GLN A 212 -26.57 9.01 2.66
CA GLN A 212 -25.70 9.58 3.70
C GLN A 212 -25.20 10.98 3.32
N ILE A 213 -24.85 11.20 2.04
CA ILE A 213 -24.48 12.53 1.52
C ILE A 213 -25.68 13.48 1.63
N SER A 214 -26.88 13.01 1.28
CA SER A 214 -28.11 13.78 1.40
C SER A 214 -28.37 14.16 2.86
N ALA A 215 -28.21 13.21 3.79
CA ALA A 215 -28.32 13.42 5.24
C ALA A 215 -27.33 14.45 5.77
N ALA A 216 -26.07 14.40 5.33
CA ALA A 216 -25.06 15.37 5.72
C ALA A 216 -25.30 16.77 5.14
N SER A 217 -25.95 16.85 3.97
CA SER A 217 -26.26 18.12 3.28
C SER A 217 -27.47 18.84 3.87
N THR A 218 -28.39 18.12 4.53
CA THR A 218 -29.47 18.65 5.36
C THR A 218 -28.87 19.22 6.64
N SER A 219 -28.17 20.35 6.49
CA SER A 219 -27.47 21.01 7.59
C SER A 219 -28.44 21.80 8.48
N PRO A 220 -28.22 21.82 9.81
CA PRO A 220 -29.09 22.47 10.80
C PRO A 220 -29.20 24.01 10.70
N ASN A 221 -28.53 24.65 9.74
CA ASN A 221 -28.53 26.11 9.54
C ASN A 221 -29.52 26.60 8.48
N GLY A 222 -30.20 25.70 7.75
CA GLY A 222 -31.19 26.07 6.74
C GLY A 222 -32.59 26.17 7.34
N ALA A 223 -33.27 27.30 7.15
CA ALA A 223 -34.61 27.63 7.63
C ALA A 223 -35.76 26.74 7.09
N SER A 224 -35.46 25.53 6.63
CA SER A 224 -36.44 24.57 6.12
C SER A 224 -36.41 23.32 7.01
N LEU A 225 -37.55 23.04 7.65
CA LEU A 225 -37.83 21.80 8.38
C LEU A 225 -38.00 20.63 7.40
N SER A 226 -37.07 20.46 6.48
CA SER A 226 -37.08 19.36 5.52
C SER A 226 -36.63 18.11 6.25
N GLN A 227 -37.59 17.37 6.79
CA GLN A 227 -37.38 16.07 7.41
C GLN A 227 -36.56 15.19 6.45
N LEU A 228 -35.45 14.63 6.93
CA LEU A 228 -34.71 13.64 6.18
C LEU A 228 -35.65 12.46 5.91
N ALA A 229 -35.87 12.14 4.63
CA ALA A 229 -36.65 10.97 4.27
C ALA A 229 -35.93 9.71 4.82
N PRO A 230 -36.63 8.83 5.55
CA PRO A 230 -36.09 7.53 5.92
C PRO A 230 -35.59 6.81 4.68
N LEU A 231 -34.53 6.01 4.85
CA LEU A 231 -33.98 5.20 3.79
C LEU A 231 -35.08 4.26 3.25
N ASP A 232 -35.15 4.11 1.91
CA ASP A 232 -36.24 3.40 1.24
C ASP A 232 -36.42 1.99 1.85
N PRO A 233 -37.64 1.56 2.25
CA PRO A 233 -37.88 0.20 2.71
C PRO A 233 -37.34 -0.87 1.75
N GLN A 234 -37.34 -0.60 0.43
CA GLN A 234 -36.74 -1.52 -0.55
C GLN A 234 -35.23 -1.70 -0.37
N TRP A 235 -34.50 -0.71 0.14
CA TRP A 235 -33.08 -0.85 0.47
C TRP A 235 -32.89 -1.84 1.61
N SER A 236 -33.70 -1.73 2.67
CA SER A 236 -33.61 -2.62 3.83
C SER A 236 -33.92 -4.08 3.47
N ASP A 237 -34.88 -4.30 2.57
CA ASP A 237 -35.22 -5.62 2.03
C ASP A 237 -34.08 -6.20 1.19
N ARG A 238 -33.45 -5.38 0.35
CA ARG A 238 -32.28 -5.81 -0.44
C ARG A 238 -31.09 -6.12 0.44
N LEU A 239 -30.83 -5.29 1.45
CA LEU A 239 -29.73 -5.49 2.41
C LEU A 239 -29.95 -6.77 3.24
N THR A 240 -31.16 -7.02 3.74
CA THR A 240 -31.48 -8.26 4.48
C THR A 240 -31.38 -9.49 3.58
N SER A 241 -31.78 -9.40 2.31
CA SER A 241 -31.59 -10.47 1.33
C SER A 241 -30.11 -10.79 1.09
N VAL A 242 -29.27 -9.76 0.89
CA VAL A 242 -27.82 -9.93 0.75
C VAL A 242 -27.22 -10.50 2.03
N GLN A 243 -27.57 -9.97 3.20
CA GLN A 243 -27.10 -10.47 4.49
C GLN A 243 -27.42 -11.96 4.68
N LYS A 244 -28.67 -12.38 4.42
CA LYS A 244 -29.09 -13.79 4.52
C LYS A 244 -28.26 -14.67 3.60
N ARG A 245 -28.04 -14.25 2.35
CA ARG A 245 -27.22 -15.02 1.39
C ARG A 245 -25.78 -15.17 1.85
N VAL A 246 -25.16 -14.10 2.36
CA VAL A 246 -23.80 -14.14 2.91
C VAL A 246 -23.74 -15.04 4.15
N GLN A 247 -24.74 -14.96 5.02
CA GLN A 247 -24.82 -15.79 6.23
C GLN A 247 -24.96 -17.28 5.89
N THR A 248 -25.84 -17.64 4.94
CA THR A 248 -25.92 -19.01 4.43
C THR A 248 -24.58 -19.49 3.86
N CYS A 249 -23.82 -18.62 3.19
CA CYS A 249 -22.48 -18.96 2.70
C CYS A 249 -21.49 -19.15 3.85
N ALA A 250 -21.50 -18.28 4.86
CA ALA A 250 -20.65 -18.40 6.05
C ALA A 250 -20.92 -19.71 6.80
N ASP A 251 -22.20 -20.04 7.03
CA ASP A 251 -22.62 -21.27 7.70
C ASP A 251 -22.18 -22.51 6.90
N SER A 252 -22.35 -22.47 5.57
CA SER A 252 -21.90 -23.55 4.68
C SER A 252 -20.38 -23.73 4.69
N LEU A 253 -19.61 -22.64 4.78
CA LEU A 253 -18.15 -22.69 4.87
C LEU A 253 -17.67 -23.19 6.25
N ALA A 254 -18.40 -22.87 7.32
CA ALA A 254 -18.13 -23.39 8.66
C ALA A 254 -18.40 -24.90 8.76
N ASP A 255 -19.50 -25.39 8.17
CA ASP A 255 -19.87 -26.82 8.16
C ASP A 255 -18.84 -27.69 7.40
N LEU A 256 -18.13 -27.10 6.43
CA LEU A 256 -17.11 -27.81 5.66
C LEU A 256 -15.89 -28.26 6.50
N GLN A 257 -15.71 -27.72 7.71
CA GLN A 257 -14.56 -27.93 8.60
C GLN A 257 -13.25 -28.03 7.82
N GLY A 258 -12.72 -26.86 7.45
CA GLY A 258 -11.55 -26.76 6.58
C GLY A 258 -10.34 -27.55 7.12
N PRO A 259 -9.53 -28.16 6.24
CA PRO A 259 -8.26 -28.75 6.65
C PRO A 259 -7.28 -27.67 7.12
N SER A 260 -6.09 -28.06 7.58
CA SER A 260 -5.09 -27.13 8.09
C SER A 260 -4.88 -25.93 7.15
N VAL A 261 -4.77 -24.73 7.74
CA VAL A 261 -4.61 -23.43 7.04
C VAL A 261 -3.35 -23.38 6.16
N SER A 262 -2.40 -24.29 6.38
CA SER A 262 -1.20 -24.48 5.57
C SER A 262 -1.47 -25.07 4.17
N SER A 263 -2.66 -25.63 3.94
CA SER A 263 -3.06 -26.18 2.63
C SER A 263 -3.75 -25.13 1.77
N SER A 264 -3.65 -25.25 0.45
CA SER A 264 -4.31 -24.32 -0.47
C SER A 264 -5.83 -24.27 -0.29
N ILE A 265 -6.48 -25.42 -0.05
CA ILE A 265 -7.92 -25.49 0.15
C ILE A 265 -8.35 -24.98 1.53
N GLY A 266 -7.55 -25.24 2.57
CA GLY A 266 -7.77 -24.66 3.91
C GLY A 266 -7.64 -23.14 3.89
N LEU A 267 -6.61 -22.62 3.21
CA LEU A 267 -6.44 -21.19 2.98
C LEU A 267 -7.62 -20.62 2.18
N LEU A 268 -8.09 -21.31 1.13
CA LEU A 268 -9.23 -20.87 0.34
C LEU A 268 -10.49 -20.74 1.19
N ILE A 269 -10.83 -21.76 1.99
CA ILE A 269 -11.98 -21.74 2.91
C ILE A 269 -11.82 -20.60 3.92
N HIS A 270 -10.63 -20.46 4.52
CA HIS A 270 -10.35 -19.43 5.50
C HIS A 270 -10.53 -18.01 4.93
N MET A 271 -9.97 -17.75 3.75
CA MET A 271 -10.06 -16.43 3.09
C MET A 271 -11.50 -16.08 2.74
N HIS A 272 -12.31 -17.04 2.26
CA HIS A 272 -13.70 -16.79 1.91
C HIS A 272 -14.60 -16.68 3.15
N SER A 273 -14.29 -17.40 4.23
CA SER A 273 -14.99 -17.25 5.51
C SER A 273 -14.72 -15.86 6.09
N ARG A 274 -13.45 -15.44 6.09
CA ARG A 274 -13.07 -14.09 6.51
C ARG A 274 -13.73 -13.00 5.67
N LEU A 275 -13.82 -13.20 4.34
CA LEU A 275 -14.54 -12.27 3.47
C LEU A 275 -16.02 -12.17 3.83
N ALA A 276 -16.68 -13.31 4.10
CA ALA A 276 -18.08 -13.34 4.53
C ALA A 276 -18.27 -12.56 5.84
N ASP A 277 -17.40 -12.80 6.83
CA ASP A 277 -17.42 -12.09 8.12
C ASP A 277 -17.25 -10.58 7.94
N GLN A 278 -16.29 -10.15 7.09
CA GLN A 278 -16.06 -8.74 6.79
C GLN A 278 -17.27 -8.08 6.14
N VAL A 279 -17.93 -8.77 5.19
CA VAL A 279 -19.15 -8.25 4.55
C VAL A 279 -20.29 -8.13 5.57
N LEU A 280 -20.46 -9.11 6.45
CA LEU A 280 -21.47 -9.04 7.51
C LEU A 280 -21.19 -7.91 8.50
N GLN A 281 -19.92 -7.69 8.84
CA GLN A 281 -19.51 -6.57 9.69
C GLN A 281 -19.81 -5.23 9.03
N GLU A 282 -19.52 -5.07 7.73
CA GLU A 282 -19.82 -3.84 6.98
C GLU A 282 -21.32 -3.55 6.98
N ILE A 283 -22.14 -4.58 6.71
CA ILE A 283 -23.61 -4.47 6.74
C ILE A 283 -24.11 -4.04 8.13
N ALA A 284 -23.50 -4.55 9.20
CA ALA A 284 -23.85 -4.16 10.56
C ALA A 284 -23.50 -2.68 10.84
N ILE A 285 -22.31 -2.24 10.42
CA ILE A 285 -21.87 -0.84 10.54
C ILE A 285 -22.84 0.09 9.78
N CYS A 286 -23.27 -0.26 8.58
CA CYS A 286 -24.25 0.54 7.83
C CYS A 286 -25.57 0.73 8.60
N ARG A 287 -26.07 -0.33 9.25
CA ARG A 287 -27.28 -0.24 10.08
C ARG A 287 -27.08 0.61 11.33
N ASP A 288 -25.94 0.48 11.98
CA ASP A 288 -25.63 1.30 13.15
C ASP A 288 -25.58 2.79 12.77
N ILE A 289 -24.96 3.12 11.63
CA ILE A 289 -24.92 4.48 11.10
C ILE A 289 -26.33 4.98 10.76
N GLU A 290 -27.17 4.17 10.11
CA GLU A 290 -28.57 4.52 9.82
C GLU A 290 -29.32 4.89 11.10
N VAL A 291 -29.26 4.04 12.13
CA VAL A 291 -29.92 4.28 13.42
C VAL A 291 -29.39 5.54 14.10
N LEU A 292 -28.08 5.79 14.04
CA LEU A 292 -27.46 6.97 14.64
C LEU A 292 -27.89 8.27 13.92
N ILE A 293 -27.96 8.26 12.59
CA ILE A 293 -28.42 9.42 11.81
C ILE A 293 -29.89 9.69 12.11
N LEU A 294 -30.75 8.67 12.08
CA LEU A 294 -32.18 8.83 12.35
C LEU A 294 -32.45 9.32 13.79
N ARG A 295 -31.70 8.82 14.78
CA ARG A 295 -31.81 9.30 16.17
C ARG A 295 -31.42 10.77 16.27
N ARG A 296 -30.30 11.16 15.65
CA ARG A 296 -29.84 12.56 15.64
C ARG A 296 -30.85 13.48 14.98
N GLU A 297 -31.45 13.07 13.86
CA GLU A 297 -32.52 13.82 13.20
C GLU A 297 -33.74 13.98 14.09
N GLN A 298 -34.16 12.92 14.78
CA GLN A 298 -35.28 12.97 15.72
C GLN A 298 -35.02 13.95 16.87
N GLU A 299 -33.85 13.87 17.51
CA GLU A 299 -33.44 14.79 18.58
C GLU A 299 -33.38 16.24 18.07
N TRP A 300 -32.90 16.45 16.84
CA TRP A 300 -32.87 17.78 16.22
C TRP A 300 -34.28 18.32 15.93
N MET A 301 -35.18 17.49 15.39
CA MET A 301 -36.57 17.87 15.14
C MET A 301 -37.29 18.25 16.43
N GLU A 302 -37.12 17.47 17.50
CA GLU A 302 -37.69 17.77 18.82
C GLU A 302 -37.14 19.09 19.38
N ALA A 303 -35.83 19.34 19.27
CA ALA A 303 -35.22 20.60 19.68
C ALA A 303 -35.68 21.80 18.82
N ALA A 304 -35.92 21.60 17.53
CA ALA A 304 -36.43 22.63 16.63
C ALA A 304 -37.90 22.96 16.93
N VAL A 305 -38.74 21.95 17.15
CA VAL A 305 -40.16 22.12 17.51
C VAL A 305 -40.30 22.80 18.86
N THR A 306 -39.56 22.37 19.89
CA THR A 306 -39.57 23.03 21.20
C THR A 306 -39.13 24.49 21.13
N ARG A 307 -38.11 24.81 20.33
CA ARG A 307 -37.71 26.20 20.07
C ARG A 307 -38.82 27.01 19.40
N ALA A 308 -39.43 26.48 18.32
CA ALA A 308 -40.51 27.16 17.61
C ALA A 308 -41.74 27.39 18.52
N LEU A 309 -42.09 26.43 19.38
CA LEU A 309 -43.16 26.59 20.37
C LEU A 309 -42.82 27.69 21.39
N SER A 310 -41.59 27.73 21.90
CA SER A 310 -41.14 28.77 22.82
C SER A 310 -41.11 30.18 22.20
N GLU A 311 -40.79 30.28 20.91
CA GLU A 311 -40.85 31.54 20.17
C GLU A 311 -42.30 32.03 20.04
N VAL A 312 -43.26 31.15 19.73
CA VAL A 312 -44.68 31.51 19.62
C VAL A 312 -45.25 31.96 20.97
N GLU A 313 -44.91 31.27 22.07
CA GLU A 313 -45.34 31.69 23.42
C GLU A 313 -44.73 33.05 23.81
N GLY A 314 -43.45 33.30 23.50
CA GLY A 314 -42.81 34.60 23.73
C GLY A 314 -43.45 35.77 22.97
N HIS A 315 -43.93 35.52 21.74
CA HIS A 315 -44.66 36.53 20.96
C HIS A 315 -46.11 36.73 21.43
N GLY A 316 -46.75 35.71 22.01
CA GLY A 316 -48.10 35.79 22.57
C GLY A 316 -48.22 36.74 23.78
N TYR A 317 -47.20 36.81 24.64
CA TYR A 317 -47.18 37.72 25.79
C TYR A 317 -46.75 39.17 25.44
N GLY A 318 -46.02 39.37 24.34
CA GLY A 318 -45.61 40.71 23.88
C GLY A 318 -46.68 41.47 23.09
N GLN A 319 -47.61 40.76 22.41
CA GLN A 319 -48.61 41.40 21.53
C GLN A 319 -49.93 41.74 22.23
N ALA A 320 -50.16 41.27 23.46
CA ALA A 320 -51.31 41.68 24.28
C ALA A 320 -51.24 43.15 24.73
N SER A 321 -50.07 43.79 24.69
CA SER A 321 -49.89 45.20 25.08
C SER A 321 -50.09 46.21 23.93
N HIS A 322 -50.31 45.74 22.69
CA HIS A 322 -50.51 46.61 21.51
C HIS A 322 -51.93 46.59 20.93
N LEU A 323 -52.90 45.95 21.62
CA LEU A 323 -54.34 46.11 21.36
C LEU A 323 -54.90 47.41 21.98
N ALA A 324 -54.14 48.50 21.89
CA ALA A 324 -54.72 49.83 22.00
C ALA A 324 -55.41 50.14 20.65
N GLU A 325 -56.73 50.10 20.67
CA GLU A 325 -57.65 50.76 19.73
C GLU A 325 -57.40 50.54 18.23
N ARG A 326 -57.77 49.36 17.73
CA ARG A 326 -58.22 49.28 16.33
C ARG A 326 -59.64 49.86 16.24
N LYS A 327 -59.73 51.18 16.05
CA LYS A 327 -60.98 51.84 15.64
C LYS A 327 -61.47 51.22 14.33
N GLY A 328 -62.58 50.50 14.41
CA GLY A 328 -63.22 49.88 13.25
C GLY A 328 -63.85 50.94 12.35
N ILE A 329 -63.93 50.63 11.06
CA ILE A 329 -64.54 51.44 9.98
C ILE A 329 -66.01 51.83 10.24
N TRP A 330 -66.64 51.28 11.27
CA TRP A 330 -68.02 51.57 11.68
C TRP A 330 -68.16 52.81 12.58
N ASP A 331 -67.05 53.35 13.09
CA ASP A 331 -67.03 54.45 14.06
C ASP A 331 -67.04 55.86 13.42
N ARG A 332 -67.42 55.97 12.13
CA ARG A 332 -67.42 57.23 11.36
C ARG A 332 -68.79 57.75 10.95
N ARG A 333 -69.88 57.25 11.54
CA ARG A 333 -71.23 57.77 11.23
C ARG A 333 -72.04 58.01 12.49
N GLU A 334 -71.69 59.05 13.24
CA GLU A 334 -72.63 59.68 14.17
C GLU A 334 -72.17 61.08 14.64
N GLU A 335 -71.73 61.94 13.71
CA GLU A 335 -71.67 63.39 13.96
C GLU A 335 -72.22 64.12 12.73
N ASP A 336 -73.51 63.97 12.49
CA ASP A 336 -74.29 64.95 11.74
C ASP A 336 -75.77 64.70 12.02
N GLN A 337 -76.22 65.19 13.17
CA GLN A 337 -77.60 65.63 13.43
C GLN A 337 -77.75 66.12 14.87
N LEU A 338 -77.70 67.43 15.07
CA LEU A 338 -78.57 68.10 16.04
C LEU A 338 -79.05 69.45 15.48
N PRO A 339 -80.24 69.92 15.88
CA PRO A 339 -81.13 70.71 15.03
C PRO A 339 -81.32 72.15 15.50
N ARG A 340 -81.77 72.98 14.55
CA ARG A 340 -82.65 74.17 14.67
C ARG A 340 -82.47 75.10 15.88
N ARG A 341 -82.20 76.37 15.58
CA ARG A 341 -83.24 77.41 15.67
C ARG A 341 -83.07 78.49 14.62
#